data_AF-A0AA88GEI0-F1
#
_entry.id   AF-A0AA88GEI0-F1
#
_cell.length_a   1.000
_cell.length_b   1.000
_cell.length_c   1.000
_cell.angle_alpha   90.00
_cell.angle_beta   90.00
_cell.angle_gamma   90.00
#
_symmetry.space_group_name_H-M   'P 1'
#
loop_
_entity.id
_entity.type
_entity.pdbx_description
1 polymer ?
#
loop_
_entity_poly.entity_id
_entity_poly.type
_entity_poly.pdbx_seq_one_letter_code
_entity_poly.pdbx_strand_id
1 'polypeptide(L)'
;MSHHTSLRSSSSPQPSATPKTHFLLVFILLLAVAYTIGNVVLFFFRDQHRGTLPSSLLQIQERFNSSCATSGYPNTTKFHRFVRVDQLLHRYEPPKIPTIFQSLEYRPVGNDMADPNCLPNSQSFYRASTSLFHSSSLESKHLLQSHHHCIIQREWNRERSNIPFTSCKFENICMNRRGEWIIYTNSPKDHAMSGKAWVHTGAYHPISLYIRVEKPPTLIVKHNGQVLTKANTHKNASNAVMVLSERFKWISTPTLVFTRHAMGNLGHAWLDNYLPLFNLMMIFEYVHRENHILFLDFEQPHVDQVSFIFSNKPALQKCVNENGTFIAEAPCFFSTPRQEELDKIGNQIDTCFSSVLTGNTGSFFKHMERRDHILPAFRNYLLNRLKIPYSKFLERQKTLVIAIQNKPLHSNNKDSIINVDQIVTYLTQRKTQILNEVNHFNGNAYENIEIVNFKLESMSLAEQIEFFTTLNVYVTTQGSASYMSLFMYNPNAVMIYVPFCLKETLMCSDVNIRVHETFSNVRIISLMNHLHLVQCVTENSVQAQGFPVKPLNFTFTDFKGDCHERVDPEGLQDLIIQSLQREL
;
A
#
# COMPACT_ATOMS: atom_id res chain seq x y z
N MET A 1 -72.90 11.92 -0.25
CA MET A 1 -73.94 11.68 -1.28
C MET A 1 -73.24 11.48 -2.62
N SER A 2 -73.69 10.51 -3.42
CA SER A 2 -73.06 9.88 -4.61
C SER A 2 -72.02 8.80 -4.29
N HIS A 3 -71.98 7.61 -4.90
CA HIS A 3 -72.89 6.88 -5.78
C HIS A 3 -72.55 5.37 -5.67
N HIS A 4 -73.57 4.52 -5.71
CA HIS A 4 -73.52 3.05 -5.73
C HIS A 4 -73.16 2.46 -7.11
N THR A 5 -72.96 1.12 -7.13
CA THR A 5 -73.02 0.12 -8.25
C THR A 5 -71.68 -0.29 -8.88
N SER A 6 -71.39 -1.54 -9.27
CA SER A 6 -72.15 -2.80 -9.34
C SER A 6 -71.17 -3.98 -9.53
N LEU A 7 -71.48 -5.13 -8.92
CA LEU A 7 -70.88 -6.45 -9.13
C LEU A 7 -71.54 -7.15 -10.34
N ARG A 8 -70.73 -7.79 -11.20
CA ARG A 8 -71.21 -8.84 -12.13
C ARG A 8 -70.27 -10.04 -12.09
N SER A 9 -70.79 -11.16 -11.60
CA SER A 9 -70.23 -12.50 -11.74
C SER A 9 -70.67 -13.10 -13.08
N SER A 10 -69.75 -13.77 -13.78
CA SER A 10 -70.06 -14.61 -14.93
C SER A 10 -69.35 -15.95 -14.73
N SER A 11 -70.15 -17.01 -14.61
CA SER A 11 -69.70 -18.40 -14.54
C SER A 11 -69.63 -18.97 -15.96
N SER A 12 -68.42 -19.31 -16.41
CA SER A 12 -68.17 -20.02 -17.67
C SER A 12 -68.04 -21.54 -17.44
N PRO A 13 -68.37 -22.38 -18.43
CA PRO A 13 -68.39 -23.83 -18.26
C PRO A 13 -66.98 -24.43 -18.36
N GLN A 14 -66.67 -25.40 -17.51
CA GLN A 14 -65.42 -26.17 -17.56
C GLN A 14 -65.34 -27.01 -18.85
N PRO A 15 -64.27 -26.88 -19.65
CA PRO A 15 -64.02 -27.78 -20.77
C PRO A 15 -63.44 -29.10 -20.27
N SER A 16 -64.04 -30.21 -20.70
CA SER A 16 -63.56 -31.58 -20.50
C SER A 16 -62.18 -31.74 -21.14
N ALA A 17 -61.16 -32.01 -20.33
CA ALA A 17 -59.80 -32.28 -20.76
C ALA A 17 -59.75 -33.50 -21.69
N THR A 18 -59.23 -33.30 -22.90
CA THR A 18 -59.04 -34.36 -23.89
C THR A 18 -57.83 -35.24 -23.51
N PRO A 19 -57.78 -36.52 -23.92
CA PRO A 19 -56.74 -37.47 -23.49
C PRO A 19 -55.29 -37.04 -23.77
N LYS A 20 -55.07 -36.05 -24.64
CA LYS A 20 -53.75 -35.46 -24.91
C LYS A 20 -53.21 -34.59 -23.77
N THR A 21 -54.08 -33.88 -23.02
CA THR A 21 -53.62 -33.10 -21.85
C THR A 21 -53.25 -33.98 -20.68
N HIS A 22 -53.90 -35.15 -20.51
CA HIS A 22 -53.46 -36.13 -19.50
C HIS A 22 -52.09 -36.73 -19.82
N PHE A 23 -51.79 -37.03 -21.08
CA PHE A 23 -50.48 -37.56 -21.45
C PHE A 23 -49.35 -36.56 -21.21
N LEU A 24 -49.58 -35.27 -21.53
CA LEU A 24 -48.62 -34.21 -21.26
C LEU A 24 -48.40 -34.01 -19.75
N LEU A 25 -49.47 -34.08 -18.95
CA LEU A 25 -49.39 -33.89 -17.51
C LEU A 25 -48.66 -35.05 -16.82
N VAL A 26 -48.89 -36.30 -17.27
CA VAL A 26 -48.14 -37.49 -16.82
C VAL A 26 -46.66 -37.39 -17.20
N PHE A 27 -46.35 -36.92 -18.42
CA PHE A 27 -44.97 -36.75 -18.86
C PHE A 27 -44.22 -35.67 -18.06
N ILE A 28 -44.89 -34.55 -17.76
CA ILE A 28 -44.33 -33.49 -16.89
C ILE A 28 -44.11 -34.03 -15.47
N LEU A 29 -45.03 -34.85 -14.94
CA LEU A 29 -44.88 -35.47 -13.63
C LEU A 29 -43.69 -36.43 -13.58
N LEU A 30 -43.49 -37.24 -14.63
CA LEU A 30 -42.35 -38.14 -14.73
C LEU A 30 -41.02 -37.40 -14.81
N LEU A 31 -40.96 -36.28 -15.54
CA LEU A 31 -39.77 -35.41 -15.59
C LEU A 31 -39.49 -34.78 -14.22
N ALA A 32 -40.52 -34.32 -13.51
CA ALA A 32 -40.38 -33.77 -12.17
C ALA A 32 -39.86 -34.84 -11.18
N VAL A 33 -40.38 -36.06 -11.23
CA VAL A 33 -39.91 -37.18 -10.39
C VAL A 33 -38.47 -37.56 -10.73
N ALA A 34 -38.12 -37.67 -12.02
CA ALA A 34 -36.76 -37.98 -12.45
C ALA A 34 -35.76 -36.89 -12.02
N TYR A 35 -36.15 -35.61 -12.12
CA TYR A 35 -35.35 -34.49 -11.63
C TYR A 35 -35.16 -34.53 -10.11
N THR A 36 -36.21 -34.87 -9.36
CA THR A 36 -36.15 -34.95 -7.90
C THR A 36 -35.26 -36.12 -7.45
N ILE A 37 -35.39 -37.29 -8.08
CA ILE A 37 -34.53 -38.45 -7.83
C ILE A 37 -33.07 -38.13 -8.20
N GLY A 38 -32.84 -37.46 -9.33
CA GLY A 38 -31.50 -37.03 -9.74
C GLY A 38 -30.83 -36.13 -8.71
N ASN A 39 -31.57 -35.17 -8.13
CA ASN A 39 -31.06 -34.30 -7.08
C ASN A 39 -30.80 -35.04 -5.76
N VAL A 40 -31.66 -35.99 -5.38
CA VAL A 40 -31.45 -36.82 -4.18
C VAL A 40 -30.21 -37.71 -4.35
N VAL A 41 -30.04 -38.33 -5.52
CA VAL A 41 -28.87 -39.17 -5.82
C VAL A 41 -27.59 -38.31 -5.82
N LEU A 42 -27.60 -37.12 -6.42
CA LEU A 42 -26.48 -36.17 -6.37
C LEU A 42 -26.16 -35.72 -4.93
N PHE A 43 -27.17 -35.55 -4.09
CA PHE A 43 -27.01 -35.22 -2.68
C PHE A 43 -26.30 -36.37 -1.92
N PHE A 44 -26.71 -37.62 -2.13
CA PHE A 44 -26.07 -38.78 -1.50
C PHE A 44 -24.64 -39.04 -1.99
N PHE A 45 -24.36 -38.85 -3.28
CA PHE A 45 -22.99 -38.97 -3.82
C PHE A 45 -22.08 -37.83 -3.36
N ARG A 46 -22.64 -36.65 -3.06
CA ARG A 46 -21.88 -35.52 -2.50
C ARG A 46 -21.49 -35.75 -1.04
N ASP A 47 -22.26 -36.53 -0.28
CA ASP A 47 -21.99 -36.84 1.13
C ASP A 47 -21.01 -38.01 1.32
N GLN A 48 -20.91 -38.94 0.36
CA GLN A 48 -20.05 -40.13 0.49
C GLN A 48 -18.54 -39.86 0.30
N HIS A 49 -18.13 -38.66 -0.11
CA HIS A 49 -16.71 -38.30 -0.31
C HIS A 49 -16.09 -37.42 0.80
N ARG A 50 -16.77 -37.18 1.92
CA ARG A 50 -16.19 -36.45 3.07
C ARG A 50 -15.66 -37.41 4.15
N GLY A 51 -14.59 -38.13 3.80
CA GLY A 51 -13.71 -38.79 4.75
C GLY A 51 -12.58 -37.85 5.21
N THR A 52 -12.63 -37.45 6.49
CA THR A 52 -11.54 -36.90 7.32
C THR A 52 -10.74 -35.68 6.80
N LEU A 53 -11.27 -34.47 7.03
CA LEU A 53 -10.51 -33.23 7.32
C LEU A 53 -11.45 -32.19 7.98
N PRO A 54 -10.99 -31.32 8.91
CA PRO A 54 -11.87 -30.47 9.71
C PRO A 54 -12.61 -29.43 8.86
N SER A 55 -13.94 -29.41 9.01
CA SER A 55 -14.92 -28.69 8.21
C SER A 55 -14.99 -27.16 8.40
N SER A 56 -14.05 -26.55 9.14
CA SER A 56 -14.04 -25.11 9.41
C SER A 56 -13.37 -24.26 8.32
N LEU A 57 -12.60 -24.86 7.40
CA LEU A 57 -11.88 -24.14 6.33
C LEU A 57 -12.63 -24.09 4.99
N LEU A 58 -13.59 -25.00 4.73
CA LEU A 58 -14.33 -25.05 3.47
C LEU A 58 -15.56 -24.11 3.43
N GLN A 59 -16.08 -23.70 4.58
CA GLN A 59 -17.28 -22.84 4.64
C GLN A 59 -17.05 -21.38 4.27
N ILE A 60 -15.81 -20.87 4.34
CA ILE A 60 -15.49 -19.49 3.92
C ILE A 60 -15.36 -19.39 2.39
N GLN A 61 -14.97 -20.49 1.72
CA GLN A 61 -14.79 -20.49 0.27
C GLN A 61 -16.07 -20.86 -0.50
N GLU A 62 -16.99 -21.64 0.09
CA GLU A 62 -18.29 -21.96 -0.53
C GLU A 62 -19.36 -20.86 -0.30
N ARG A 63 -19.26 -20.02 0.75
CA ARG A 63 -20.23 -18.91 0.98
C ARG A 63 -20.14 -17.76 -0.03
N PHE A 64 -19.05 -17.64 -0.79
CA PHE A 64 -18.94 -16.63 -1.86
C PHE A 64 -19.50 -17.08 -3.22
N ASN A 65 -19.97 -18.34 -3.35
CA ASN A 65 -20.39 -18.91 -4.64
C ASN A 65 -21.89 -19.26 -4.76
N SER A 66 -22.75 -18.90 -3.80
CA SER A 66 -24.18 -19.23 -3.93
C SER A 66 -25.13 -18.20 -3.32
N SER A 67 -25.27 -17.03 -3.95
CA SER A 67 -26.53 -16.28 -4.00
C SER A 67 -26.38 -15.02 -4.85
N CYS A 68 -26.84 -15.06 -6.10
CA CYS A 68 -27.41 -13.89 -6.79
C CYS A 68 -28.04 -14.33 -8.10
N ALA A 69 -29.28 -14.82 -8.01
CA ALA A 69 -30.20 -14.83 -9.12
C ALA A 69 -31.09 -13.58 -9.01
N THR A 70 -31.27 -12.92 -10.16
CA THR A 70 -32.26 -11.88 -10.48
C THR A 70 -32.09 -10.48 -9.87
N SER A 71 -31.35 -9.61 -10.55
CA SER A 71 -31.93 -8.40 -11.20
C SER A 71 -30.96 -7.83 -12.23
N GLY A 72 -31.50 -7.34 -13.35
CA GLY A 72 -30.73 -7.00 -14.54
C GLY A 72 -29.99 -5.67 -14.43
N TYR A 73 -28.67 -5.74 -14.33
CA TYR A 73 -27.72 -4.68 -14.73
C TYR A 73 -26.54 -5.35 -15.46
N PRO A 74 -25.93 -4.70 -16.47
CA PRO A 74 -24.87 -5.33 -17.27
C PRO A 74 -23.61 -5.52 -16.42
N ASN A 75 -23.32 -6.79 -16.10
CA ASN A 75 -22.13 -7.26 -15.40
C ASN A 75 -20.84 -6.93 -16.18
N THR A 76 -20.05 -5.99 -15.67
CA THR A 76 -18.62 -5.82 -15.98
C THR A 76 -17.74 -6.23 -14.79
N THR A 77 -18.20 -7.16 -13.95
CA THR A 77 -17.39 -7.78 -12.90
C THR A 77 -16.44 -8.82 -13.49
N LYS A 78 -15.37 -8.33 -14.14
CA LYS A 78 -14.15 -9.14 -14.25
C LYS A 78 -13.66 -9.39 -12.83
N PHE A 79 -13.94 -10.56 -12.29
CA PHE A 79 -13.30 -11.04 -11.06
C PHE A 79 -11.79 -10.91 -11.24
N HIS A 80 -11.18 -9.97 -10.54
CA HIS A 80 -9.74 -9.86 -10.45
C HIS A 80 -9.26 -11.12 -9.73
N ARG A 81 -8.67 -12.07 -10.46
CA ARG A 81 -7.92 -13.16 -9.84
C ARG A 81 -6.88 -12.52 -8.95
N PHE A 82 -6.94 -12.80 -7.65
CA PHE A 82 -5.89 -12.42 -6.70
C PHE A 82 -4.56 -12.99 -7.19
N VAL A 83 -3.69 -12.13 -7.72
CA VAL A 83 -2.33 -12.52 -8.08
C VAL A 83 -1.59 -12.73 -6.77
N ARG A 84 -1.11 -13.96 -6.55
CA ARG A 84 -0.33 -14.24 -5.34
C ARG A 84 1.07 -13.63 -5.50
N VAL A 85 1.60 -13.02 -4.44
CA VAL A 85 2.90 -12.31 -4.47
C VAL A 85 4.04 -13.25 -4.88
N ASP A 86 3.97 -14.52 -4.49
CA ASP A 86 4.91 -15.58 -4.91
C ASP A 86 4.96 -15.81 -6.42
N GLN A 87 3.86 -15.53 -7.15
CA GLN A 87 3.79 -15.64 -8.61
C GLN A 87 4.38 -14.44 -9.35
N LEU A 88 4.66 -13.34 -8.63
CA LEU A 88 5.30 -12.14 -9.14
C LEU A 88 6.81 -12.10 -8.89
N LEU A 89 7.32 -13.05 -8.09
CA LEU A 89 8.74 -13.20 -7.89
C LEU A 89 9.42 -13.56 -9.23
N HIS A 90 10.45 -12.81 -9.60
CA HIS A 90 11.40 -13.14 -10.68
C HIS A 90 10.92 -13.03 -12.14
N ARG A 91 9.93 -12.18 -12.46
CA ARG A 91 9.57 -11.94 -13.88
C ARG A 91 10.48 -10.94 -14.58
N TYR A 92 10.97 -9.95 -13.84
CA TYR A 92 11.89 -8.96 -14.38
C TYR A 92 13.35 -9.28 -14.01
N GLU A 93 14.21 -9.38 -15.03
CA GLU A 93 15.66 -9.41 -14.90
C GLU A 93 16.26 -8.08 -15.37
N PRO A 94 17.06 -7.38 -14.55
CA PRO A 94 17.69 -6.13 -14.96
C PRO A 94 18.75 -6.34 -16.04
N PRO A 95 19.03 -5.30 -16.85
CA PRO A 95 20.08 -5.39 -17.86
C PRO A 95 21.44 -5.62 -17.22
N LYS A 96 22.25 -6.47 -17.86
CA LYS A 96 23.64 -6.74 -17.43
C LYS A 96 24.48 -5.48 -17.53
N ILE A 97 25.46 -5.36 -16.62
CA ILE A 97 26.44 -4.28 -16.67
C ILE A 97 27.20 -4.36 -18.00
N PRO A 98 27.29 -3.25 -18.75
CA PRO A 98 28.14 -3.20 -19.93
C PRO A 98 29.58 -3.57 -19.56
N THR A 99 30.25 -4.38 -20.40
CA THR A 99 31.57 -4.96 -20.09
C THR A 99 32.60 -3.91 -19.63
N ILE A 100 32.57 -2.72 -20.22
CA ILE A 100 33.44 -1.58 -19.88
C ILE A 100 33.32 -1.11 -18.41
N PHE A 101 32.16 -1.32 -17.78
CA PHE A 101 31.89 -0.86 -16.41
C PHE A 101 31.96 -1.99 -15.37
N GLN A 102 32.24 -3.25 -15.76
CA GLN A 102 32.27 -4.38 -14.82
C GLN A 102 33.30 -4.21 -13.69
N SER A 103 34.47 -3.62 -13.99
CA SER A 103 35.48 -3.33 -12.97
C SER A 103 35.12 -2.16 -12.05
N LEU A 104 34.05 -1.43 -12.36
CA LEU A 104 33.53 -0.26 -11.64
C LEU A 104 32.20 -0.58 -10.95
N GLU A 105 31.84 -1.87 -10.88
CA GLU A 105 30.65 -2.32 -10.18
C GLU A 105 30.75 -1.98 -8.70
N TYR A 106 29.68 -1.37 -8.19
CA TYR A 106 29.54 -1.07 -6.78
C TYR A 106 29.41 -2.37 -5.99
N ARG A 107 30.33 -2.58 -5.05
CA ARG A 107 30.26 -3.64 -4.04
C ARG A 107 30.13 -2.98 -2.67
N PRO A 108 29.05 -3.24 -1.91
CA PRO A 108 28.89 -2.68 -0.58
C PRO A 108 30.04 -3.13 0.32
N VAL A 109 30.51 -2.23 1.18
CA VAL A 109 31.67 -2.48 2.05
C VAL A 109 31.18 -3.28 3.26
N GLY A 110 31.49 -4.58 3.32
CA GLY A 110 31.37 -5.37 4.56
C GLY A 110 30.34 -6.49 4.64
N ASN A 111 29.73 -6.96 3.55
CA ASN A 111 28.73 -8.05 3.60
C ASN A 111 29.14 -9.33 2.82
N ASP A 112 30.25 -9.96 3.22
CA ASP A 112 30.51 -11.38 2.90
C ASP A 112 29.83 -12.34 3.90
N MET A 113 28.98 -11.84 4.80
CA MET A 113 28.04 -12.68 5.54
C MET A 113 26.84 -13.00 4.65
N ALA A 114 27.03 -13.94 3.72
CA ALA A 114 25.90 -14.67 3.15
C ALA A 114 25.12 -15.27 4.33
N ASP A 115 23.87 -14.84 4.53
CA ASP A 115 22.99 -15.39 5.56
C ASP A 115 22.86 -16.91 5.33
N PRO A 116 23.46 -17.77 6.19
CA PRO A 116 23.44 -19.21 5.99
C PRO A 116 22.03 -19.79 6.13
N ASN A 117 21.06 -19.00 6.64
CA ASN A 117 19.66 -19.38 6.77
C ASN A 117 18.78 -18.86 5.63
N CYS A 118 19.33 -18.13 4.65
CA CYS A 118 18.69 -17.97 3.35
C CYS A 118 18.82 -19.30 2.59
N LEU A 119 18.13 -20.34 3.09
CA LEU A 119 17.80 -21.52 2.31
C LEU A 119 17.23 -21.02 0.98
N PRO A 120 17.85 -21.38 -0.16
CA PRO A 120 17.19 -21.16 -1.43
C PRO A 120 15.94 -22.03 -1.36
N ASN A 121 14.78 -21.43 -1.11
CA ASN A 121 13.51 -22.03 -1.52
C ASN A 121 13.45 -21.95 -3.04
N SER A 122 14.40 -22.62 -3.69
CA SER A 122 14.39 -22.97 -5.09
C SER A 122 13.44 -24.14 -5.27
N GLN A 123 12.15 -23.89 -5.03
CA GLN A 123 11.19 -24.45 -5.96
C GLN A 123 11.24 -23.55 -7.18
N SER A 124 12.20 -23.87 -8.05
CA SER A 124 12.31 -23.36 -9.40
C SER A 124 11.03 -23.74 -10.16
N PHE A 125 10.02 -22.88 -10.09
CA PHE A 125 8.94 -22.90 -11.06
C PHE A 125 9.50 -22.45 -12.40
N TYR A 126 9.97 -23.44 -13.17
CA TYR A 126 10.26 -23.28 -14.58
C TYR A 126 8.98 -22.92 -15.36
N ARG A 127 9.11 -21.91 -16.24
CA ARG A 127 8.24 -21.53 -17.38
C ARG A 127 6.92 -20.85 -16.98
N ALA A 128 6.44 -19.80 -17.65
CA ALA A 128 6.79 -19.19 -18.93
C ALA A 128 6.31 -17.73 -18.95
N SER A 129 7.21 -16.82 -19.29
CA SER A 129 6.92 -15.73 -20.23
C SER A 129 8.24 -15.32 -20.84
N THR A 130 8.36 -15.58 -22.13
CA THR A 130 9.40 -15.05 -23.01
C THR A 130 9.71 -13.62 -22.65
N SER A 131 10.93 -13.38 -22.15
CA SER A 131 11.56 -12.08 -22.22
C SER A 131 11.39 -11.56 -23.65
N LEU A 132 10.50 -10.58 -23.82
CA LEU A 132 10.39 -9.77 -25.04
C LEU A 132 11.59 -8.81 -25.19
N PHE A 133 12.67 -9.03 -24.45
CA PHE A 133 13.88 -8.22 -24.46
C PHE A 133 15.14 -9.10 -24.53
N HIS A 134 15.18 -10.05 -25.47
CA HIS A 134 16.46 -10.46 -26.03
C HIS A 134 16.92 -9.42 -27.06
N SER A 135 17.51 -8.33 -26.58
CA SER A 135 18.46 -7.54 -27.38
C SER A 135 19.79 -8.30 -27.43
N SER A 136 19.80 -9.44 -28.12
CA SER A 136 20.99 -10.23 -28.43
C SER A 136 21.48 -9.97 -29.85
N SER A 137 21.31 -8.76 -30.39
CA SER A 137 22.14 -8.33 -31.52
C SER A 137 23.46 -7.79 -30.96
N LEU A 138 24.50 -8.62 -31.08
CA LEU A 138 25.89 -8.19 -31.13
C LEU A 138 26.00 -6.84 -31.86
N GLU A 139 26.81 -5.93 -31.30
CA GLU A 139 27.14 -4.61 -31.88
C GLU A 139 26.03 -3.54 -31.87
N SER A 140 25.41 -3.27 -30.71
CA SER A 140 24.78 -1.96 -30.55
C SER A 140 25.85 -0.87 -30.75
N LYS A 141 25.80 -0.15 -31.88
CA LYS A 141 26.70 0.95 -32.31
C LYS A 141 26.84 2.12 -31.31
N HIS A 142 26.28 2.02 -30.11
CA HIS A 142 26.21 3.07 -29.10
C HIS A 142 26.66 2.51 -27.75
N LEU A 143 27.67 3.14 -27.14
CA LEU A 143 28.35 2.66 -25.92
C LEU A 143 27.44 2.58 -24.69
N LEU A 144 26.32 3.31 -24.70
CA LEU A 144 25.36 3.36 -23.62
C LEU A 144 24.00 3.85 -24.17
N GLN A 145 23.04 2.94 -24.33
CA GLN A 145 21.67 3.27 -24.70
C GLN A 145 20.76 2.96 -23.51
N SER A 146 20.02 3.97 -23.07
CA SER A 146 19.00 3.86 -22.03
C SER A 146 17.68 3.42 -22.65
N HIS A 147 16.94 2.61 -21.92
CA HIS A 147 15.55 2.25 -22.19
C HIS A 147 14.70 2.69 -21.00
N HIS A 148 13.40 2.90 -21.23
CA HIS A 148 12.49 3.21 -20.15
C HIS A 148 11.10 2.65 -20.43
N HIS A 149 10.38 2.33 -19.36
CA HIS A 149 8.98 1.93 -19.39
C HIS A 149 8.22 2.77 -18.37
N CYS A 150 7.33 3.64 -18.84
CA CYS A 150 6.56 4.54 -17.99
C CYS A 150 5.06 4.30 -18.12
N ILE A 151 4.35 4.45 -17.01
CA ILE A 151 2.90 4.22 -16.90
C ILE A 151 2.21 5.55 -16.57
N ILE A 152 1.09 5.79 -17.25
CA ILE A 152 0.25 6.97 -17.05
C ILE A 152 -1.08 6.53 -16.46
N GLN A 153 -1.41 7.02 -15.27
CA GLN A 153 -2.74 6.89 -14.71
C GLN A 153 -3.51 8.19 -14.92
N ARG A 154 -4.44 8.17 -15.88
CA ARG A 154 -5.18 9.37 -16.34
C ARG A 154 -5.96 10.09 -15.24
N GLU A 155 -6.40 9.36 -14.22
CA GLU A 155 -7.12 9.92 -13.07
C GLU A 155 -6.24 10.84 -12.23
N TRP A 156 -4.95 10.50 -12.10
CA TRP A 156 -3.96 11.30 -11.38
C TRP A 156 -3.58 12.60 -12.12
N ASN A 157 -3.52 12.56 -13.45
CA ASN A 157 -3.05 13.70 -14.26
C ASN A 157 -4.02 14.90 -14.25
N ARG A 158 -5.27 14.75 -13.79
CA ARG A 158 -6.24 15.86 -13.76
C ARG A 158 -5.86 16.95 -12.77
N GLU A 159 -5.17 16.60 -11.68
CA GLU A 159 -4.80 17.56 -10.62
C GLU A 159 -3.38 18.11 -10.77
N ARG A 160 -2.53 17.47 -11.60
CA ARG A 160 -1.13 17.86 -11.79
C ARG A 160 -0.78 17.89 -13.28
N SER A 161 -1.15 18.98 -13.95
CA SER A 161 -1.09 19.13 -15.42
C SER A 161 0.31 19.02 -16.06
N ASN A 162 1.39 19.05 -15.27
CA ASN A 162 2.75 19.19 -15.77
C ASN A 162 3.63 17.93 -15.69
N ILE A 163 3.09 16.79 -15.21
CA ILE A 163 3.85 15.55 -15.09
C ILE A 163 3.28 14.47 -16.03
N PRO A 164 4.08 13.95 -16.97
CA PRO A 164 3.59 13.02 -17.97
C PRO A 164 3.30 11.61 -17.43
N PHE A 165 4.02 11.16 -16.39
CA PHE A 165 3.96 9.76 -15.92
C PHE A 165 3.71 9.65 -14.41
N THR A 166 3.02 8.57 -14.02
CA THR A 166 2.76 8.24 -12.61
C THR A 166 3.90 7.41 -12.02
N SER A 167 4.45 6.48 -12.80
CA SER A 167 5.60 5.67 -12.44
C SER A 167 6.45 5.36 -13.68
N CYS A 168 7.75 5.17 -13.48
CA CYS A 168 8.70 4.84 -14.52
C CYS A 168 9.74 3.84 -14.03
N LYS A 169 10.12 2.93 -14.92
CA LYS A 169 11.35 2.15 -14.86
C LYS A 169 12.32 2.73 -15.88
N PHE A 170 13.50 3.13 -15.44
CA PHE A 170 14.60 3.59 -16.28
C PHE A 170 15.73 2.57 -16.26
N GLU A 171 16.30 2.25 -17.42
CA GLU A 171 17.42 1.34 -17.58
C GLU A 171 18.65 2.10 -18.07
N ASN A 172 19.82 1.78 -17.53
CA ASN A 172 21.09 2.45 -17.82
C ASN A 172 21.00 3.98 -17.63
N ILE A 173 20.47 4.41 -16.49
CA ILE A 173 20.33 5.83 -16.14
C ILE A 173 21.50 6.24 -15.26
N CYS A 174 21.98 7.48 -15.43
CA CYS A 174 23.11 8.00 -14.67
C CYS A 174 22.75 9.27 -13.91
N MET A 175 23.54 9.60 -12.90
CA MET A 175 23.48 10.86 -12.16
C MET A 175 24.85 11.54 -12.21
N ASN A 176 24.87 12.84 -12.50
CA ASN A 176 26.09 13.63 -12.50
C ASN A 176 26.35 14.32 -11.16
N ARG A 177 27.49 14.99 -11.04
CA ARG A 177 27.88 15.74 -9.84
C ARG A 177 27.01 16.98 -9.57
N ARG A 178 26.18 17.44 -10.52
CA ARG A 178 25.10 18.43 -10.26
C ARG A 178 23.85 17.81 -9.64
N GLY A 179 23.77 16.48 -9.59
CA GLY A 179 22.59 15.75 -9.13
C GLY A 179 21.47 15.70 -10.17
N GLU A 180 21.79 15.94 -11.45
CA GLU A 180 20.89 15.77 -12.58
C GLU A 180 20.88 14.30 -12.99
N TRP A 181 19.68 13.78 -13.24
CA TRP A 181 19.48 12.45 -13.79
C TRP A 181 19.56 12.50 -15.31
N ILE A 182 20.33 11.60 -15.91
CA ILE A 182 20.66 11.60 -17.32
C ILE A 182 20.32 10.25 -17.94
N ILE A 183 19.53 10.26 -19.01
CA ILE A 183 19.35 9.11 -19.91
C ILE A 183 20.02 9.39 -21.25
N TYR A 184 20.60 8.34 -21.84
CA TYR A 184 21.29 8.40 -23.11
C TYR A 184 20.46 7.70 -24.19
N THR A 185 19.89 8.47 -25.11
CA THR A 185 19.02 7.92 -26.16
C THR A 185 19.05 8.75 -27.44
N ASN A 186 18.84 8.09 -28.57
CA ASN A 186 18.67 8.75 -29.87
C ASN A 186 17.20 9.14 -30.16
N SER A 187 16.26 8.81 -29.27
CA SER A 187 14.82 9.09 -29.45
C SER A 187 14.53 10.61 -29.49
N PRO A 188 14.10 11.19 -30.63
CA PRO A 188 13.80 12.62 -30.70
C PRO A 188 12.67 13.04 -29.77
N LYS A 189 11.72 12.12 -29.53
CA LYS A 189 10.60 12.32 -28.60
C LYS A 189 11.11 12.52 -27.17
N ASP A 190 12.08 11.72 -26.73
CA ASP A 190 12.64 11.81 -25.38
C ASP A 190 13.45 13.10 -25.24
N HIS A 191 14.23 13.47 -26.27
CA HIS A 191 14.95 14.75 -26.31
C HIS A 191 14.03 15.97 -26.13
N ALA A 192 12.83 15.94 -26.69
CA ALA A 192 11.82 16.99 -26.49
C ALA A 192 11.26 17.07 -25.04
N MET A 193 11.55 16.07 -24.21
CA MET A 193 11.22 16.03 -22.78
C MET A 193 12.43 16.30 -21.87
N SER A 194 13.60 16.59 -22.44
CA SER A 194 14.81 16.90 -21.67
C SER A 194 14.59 18.09 -20.73
N GLY A 195 15.00 17.94 -19.47
CA GLY A 195 14.87 18.95 -18.42
C GLY A 195 13.45 19.10 -17.85
N LYS A 196 12.47 18.31 -18.30
CA LYS A 196 11.12 18.30 -17.73
C LYS A 196 11.04 17.33 -16.57
N ALA A 197 10.06 17.54 -15.69
CA ALA A 197 9.69 16.57 -14.67
C ALA A 197 9.00 15.38 -15.33
N TRP A 198 9.50 14.16 -15.11
CA TRP A 198 8.91 12.95 -15.69
C TRP A 198 7.92 12.30 -14.74
N VAL A 199 8.24 12.30 -13.45
CA VAL A 199 7.50 11.56 -12.43
C VAL A 199 7.72 12.20 -11.06
N HIS A 200 6.73 12.13 -10.16
CA HIS A 200 6.91 12.51 -8.76
C HIS A 200 7.45 11.35 -7.93
N THR A 201 8.25 11.65 -6.91
CA THR A 201 8.92 10.64 -6.07
C THR A 201 8.44 10.64 -4.61
N GLY A 202 7.63 11.61 -4.20
CA GLY A 202 7.08 11.74 -2.84
C GLY A 202 5.55 11.73 -2.79
N ALA A 203 5.00 11.42 -1.61
CA ALA A 203 3.56 11.19 -1.43
C ALA A 203 2.76 12.50 -1.44
N TYR A 204 3.17 13.42 -0.56
CA TYR A 204 2.47 14.68 -0.32
C TYR A 204 3.23 15.88 -0.88
N HIS A 205 4.56 15.88 -0.78
CA HIS A 205 5.40 16.90 -1.41
C HIS A 205 5.84 16.45 -2.81
N PRO A 206 5.50 17.21 -3.87
CA PRO A 206 5.83 16.86 -5.25
C PRO A 206 7.32 17.08 -5.53
N ILE A 207 8.22 16.32 -4.90
CA ILE A 207 9.57 16.18 -5.42
C ILE A 207 9.44 15.43 -6.74
N SER A 208 10.01 16.01 -7.78
CA SER A 208 9.89 15.52 -9.13
C SER A 208 11.25 15.09 -9.65
N LEU A 209 11.28 13.98 -10.38
CA LEU A 209 12.46 13.53 -11.06
C LEU A 209 12.56 14.25 -12.41
N TYR A 210 13.53 15.15 -12.52
CA TYR A 210 13.85 15.85 -13.76
C TYR A 210 14.92 15.05 -14.50
N ILE A 211 14.62 14.70 -15.75
CA ILE A 211 15.51 13.88 -16.57
C ILE A 211 16.09 14.74 -17.69
N ARG A 212 17.42 14.85 -17.72
CA ARG A 212 18.18 15.34 -18.85
C ARG A 212 18.34 14.21 -19.86
N VAL A 213 18.06 14.48 -21.13
CA VAL A 213 18.19 13.52 -22.20
C VAL A 213 19.37 13.91 -23.08
N GLU A 214 20.30 12.97 -23.27
CA GLU A 214 21.51 13.17 -24.06
C GLU A 214 21.63 12.11 -25.15
N LYS A 215 22.46 12.40 -26.16
CA LYS A 215 22.83 11.38 -27.16
C LYS A 215 23.80 10.39 -26.52
N PRO A 216 23.73 9.09 -26.88
CA PRO A 216 24.70 8.12 -26.42
C PRO A 216 26.14 8.58 -26.63
N PRO A 217 27.01 8.47 -25.61
CA PRO A 217 28.39 8.91 -25.72
C PRO A 217 29.13 8.06 -26.76
N THR A 218 30.02 8.72 -27.48
CA THR A 218 30.96 8.12 -28.44
C THR A 218 32.32 7.84 -27.82
N LEU A 219 32.61 8.52 -26.70
CA LEU A 219 33.85 8.45 -25.94
C LEU A 219 33.53 8.45 -24.45
N ILE A 220 34.15 7.54 -23.70
CA ILE A 220 34.07 7.50 -22.24
C ILE A 220 35.48 7.73 -21.69
N VAL A 221 35.63 8.71 -20.80
CA VAL A 221 36.90 9.17 -20.25
C VAL A 221 36.83 9.15 -18.73
N LYS A 222 37.86 8.64 -18.07
CA LYS A 222 38.02 8.78 -16.61
C LYS A 222 38.38 10.21 -16.24
N HIS A 223 38.20 10.56 -14.97
CA HIS A 223 38.58 11.86 -14.40
C HIS A 223 40.02 12.30 -14.77
N ASN A 224 40.97 11.35 -14.80
CA ASN A 224 42.38 11.62 -15.14
C ASN A 224 42.66 11.75 -16.64
N GLY A 225 41.64 11.78 -17.50
CA GLY A 225 41.78 11.85 -18.95
C GLY A 225 42.02 10.50 -19.65
N GLN A 226 42.15 9.39 -18.90
CA GLN A 226 42.30 8.06 -19.50
C GLN A 226 41.03 7.66 -20.25
N VAL A 227 41.16 7.41 -21.55
CA VAL A 227 40.05 6.93 -22.40
C VAL A 227 39.79 5.45 -22.12
N LEU A 228 38.54 5.12 -21.79
CA LEU A 228 38.13 3.72 -21.56
C LEU A 228 37.59 3.04 -22.83
N THR A 229 37.00 3.79 -23.75
CA THR A 229 36.57 3.25 -25.04
C THR A 229 36.50 4.33 -26.10
N LYS A 230 36.93 4.01 -27.33
CA LYS A 230 36.62 4.78 -28.54
C LYS A 230 35.64 3.98 -29.38
N ALA A 231 34.44 4.50 -29.61
CA ALA A 231 33.61 3.96 -30.68
C ALA A 231 34.31 4.22 -32.03
N ASN A 232 34.22 3.29 -32.98
CA ASN A 232 34.64 3.52 -34.37
C ASN A 232 33.73 4.58 -34.98
N THR A 233 34.04 5.85 -34.75
CA THR A 233 33.24 6.97 -35.22
C THR A 233 33.49 7.20 -36.71
N HIS A 234 32.41 7.17 -37.50
CA HIS A 234 32.40 7.83 -38.79
C HIS A 234 32.73 9.33 -38.59
N LYS A 235 33.61 9.89 -39.44
CA LYS A 235 34.27 11.21 -39.32
C LYS A 235 33.37 12.45 -39.09
N ASN A 236 32.04 12.31 -39.06
CA ASN A 236 31.08 13.42 -38.98
C ASN A 236 30.14 13.38 -37.75
N ALA A 237 30.29 12.42 -36.82
CA ALA A 237 29.47 12.42 -35.61
C ALA A 237 30.04 13.41 -34.56
N SER A 238 29.20 14.31 -34.05
CA SER A 238 29.55 15.16 -32.91
C SER A 238 30.06 14.29 -31.74
N ASN A 239 31.28 14.55 -31.27
CA ASN A 239 31.91 13.78 -30.20
C ASN A 239 31.18 14.01 -28.87
N ALA A 240 30.14 13.22 -28.59
CA ALA A 240 29.55 13.16 -27.27
C ALA A 240 30.52 12.43 -26.34
N VAL A 241 31.03 13.14 -25.32
CA VAL A 241 32.01 12.63 -24.36
C VAL A 241 31.36 12.51 -22.98
N MET A 242 31.47 11.33 -22.38
CA MET A 242 31.08 11.06 -21.00
C MET A 242 32.33 11.06 -20.13
N VAL A 243 32.40 11.97 -19.16
CA VAL A 243 33.52 12.03 -18.20
C VAL A 243 33.06 11.40 -16.89
N LEU A 244 33.75 10.37 -16.43
CA LEU A 244 33.47 9.70 -15.16
C LEU A 244 34.19 10.41 -14.02
N SER A 245 33.52 10.54 -12.87
CA SER A 245 34.15 11.04 -11.65
C SER A 245 35.24 10.06 -11.16
N GLU A 246 36.11 10.54 -10.28
CA GLU A 246 37.15 9.69 -9.68
C GLU A 246 36.55 8.52 -8.87
N ARG A 247 35.38 8.73 -8.27
CA ARG A 247 34.66 7.74 -7.46
C ARG A 247 33.49 7.11 -8.20
N PHE A 248 33.57 7.08 -9.53
CA PHE A 248 32.49 6.57 -10.34
C PHE A 248 32.11 5.14 -9.92
N LYS A 249 30.80 4.87 -9.86
CA LYS A 249 30.29 3.55 -9.54
C LYS A 249 29.11 3.14 -10.41
N TRP A 250 29.04 1.85 -10.71
CA TRP A 250 27.92 1.24 -11.41
C TRP A 250 27.11 0.35 -10.48
N ILE A 251 25.85 0.69 -10.23
CA ILE A 251 24.94 -0.12 -9.42
C ILE A 251 24.18 -1.07 -10.35
N SER A 252 24.55 -2.35 -10.29
CA SER A 252 23.99 -3.43 -11.13
C SER A 252 22.65 -3.95 -10.64
N THR A 253 22.38 -3.77 -9.35
CA THR A 253 21.14 -4.21 -8.69
C THR A 253 20.01 -3.19 -8.92
N PRO A 254 18.77 -3.63 -9.19
CA PRO A 254 17.63 -2.73 -9.32
C PRO A 254 17.49 -1.83 -8.10
N THR A 255 17.21 -0.55 -8.34
CA THR A 255 17.17 0.46 -7.28
C THR A 255 15.80 1.12 -7.24
N LEU A 256 15.12 1.01 -6.11
CA LEU A 256 13.84 1.66 -5.86
C LEU A 256 14.09 3.06 -5.30
N VAL A 257 13.65 4.08 -6.02
CA VAL A 257 13.99 5.48 -5.74
C VAL A 257 12.74 6.23 -5.29
N PHE A 258 12.80 6.85 -4.10
CA PHE A 258 11.71 7.67 -3.58
C PHE A 258 12.21 8.77 -2.62
N THR A 259 11.29 9.68 -2.29
CA THR A 259 11.47 10.72 -1.29
C THR A 259 10.69 10.33 -0.05
N ARG A 260 11.38 10.28 1.09
CA ARG A 260 10.81 9.98 2.39
C ARG A 260 9.87 11.10 2.83
N HIS A 261 8.78 10.72 3.49
CA HIS A 261 7.82 11.64 4.08
C HIS A 261 7.49 11.20 5.51
N ALA A 262 7.73 12.10 6.46
CA ALA A 262 7.35 11.94 7.86
C ALA A 262 7.76 10.58 8.47
N MET A 263 8.90 10.04 8.01
CA MET A 263 9.30 8.66 8.34
C MET A 263 9.54 8.44 9.83
N GLY A 264 9.74 9.50 10.63
CA GLY A 264 9.82 9.43 12.09
C GLY A 264 8.60 8.80 12.77
N ASN A 265 7.44 8.72 12.10
CA ASN A 265 6.31 7.94 12.56
C ASN A 265 6.16 6.66 11.74
N LEU A 266 6.04 5.53 12.43
CA LEU A 266 5.97 4.22 11.80
C LEU A 266 4.78 4.05 10.86
N GLY A 267 3.61 4.62 11.18
CA GLY A 267 2.45 4.58 10.31
C GLY A 267 2.73 5.27 8.97
N HIS A 268 3.32 6.47 9.01
CA HIS A 268 3.74 7.19 7.80
C HIS A 268 4.82 6.40 7.05
N ALA A 269 5.77 5.79 7.75
CA ALA A 269 6.75 4.90 7.11
C ALA A 269 6.05 3.76 6.34
N TRP A 270 5.08 3.06 6.93
CA TRP A 270 4.37 1.99 6.24
C TRP A 270 3.55 2.46 5.04
N LEU A 271 2.61 3.37 5.26
CA LEU A 271 1.62 3.69 4.22
C LEU A 271 2.13 4.74 3.24
N ASP A 272 2.87 5.75 3.69
CA ASP A 272 3.21 6.89 2.83
C ASP A 272 4.50 6.64 2.04
N ASN A 273 5.32 5.70 2.51
CA ASN A 273 6.64 5.41 1.94
C ASN A 273 6.72 3.99 1.37
N TYR A 274 6.56 2.97 2.23
CA TYR A 274 6.87 1.59 1.84
C TYR A 274 5.77 0.86 1.07
N LEU A 275 4.50 1.10 1.37
CA LEU A 275 3.38 0.55 0.59
C LEU A 275 3.44 1.01 -0.89
N PRO A 276 3.68 2.29 -1.16
CA PRO A 276 3.92 2.77 -2.51
C PRO A 276 5.13 2.13 -3.20
N LEU A 277 6.24 1.94 -2.48
CA LEU A 277 7.41 1.23 -2.97
C LEU A 277 7.07 -0.22 -3.32
N PHE A 278 6.32 -0.91 -2.46
CA PHE A 278 5.81 -2.24 -2.73
C PHE A 278 4.88 -2.26 -3.95
N ASN A 279 4.01 -1.27 -4.10
CA ASN A 279 3.18 -1.13 -5.29
C ASN A 279 4.03 -0.91 -6.56
N LEU A 280 5.15 -0.18 -6.51
CA LEU A 280 6.08 -0.09 -7.64
C LEU A 280 6.71 -1.45 -7.97
N MET A 281 7.10 -2.22 -6.96
CA MET A 281 7.59 -3.59 -7.12
C MET A 281 6.55 -4.47 -7.82
N MET A 282 5.28 -4.37 -7.44
CA MET A 282 4.19 -5.12 -8.06
C MET A 282 3.94 -4.67 -9.51
N ILE A 283 3.91 -3.37 -9.79
CA ILE A 283 3.66 -2.81 -11.12
C ILE A 283 4.70 -3.26 -12.14
N PHE A 284 5.97 -3.31 -11.75
CA PHE A 284 7.06 -3.71 -12.64
C PHE A 284 7.46 -5.19 -12.45
N GLU A 285 6.61 -5.98 -11.78
CA GLU A 285 6.80 -7.42 -11.53
C GLU A 285 8.19 -7.76 -10.96
N TYR A 286 8.66 -6.92 -10.04
CA TYR A 286 9.96 -7.03 -9.37
C TYR A 286 9.81 -6.99 -7.85
N VAL A 287 9.20 -8.05 -7.30
CA VAL A 287 9.15 -8.25 -5.86
C VAL A 287 10.37 -9.07 -5.45
N HIS A 288 11.48 -8.42 -5.12
CA HIS A 288 12.71 -9.11 -4.71
C HIS A 288 13.37 -8.45 -3.50
N ARG A 289 14.39 -9.09 -2.92
CA ARG A 289 15.19 -8.56 -1.79
C ARG A 289 16.52 -7.97 -2.21
N GLU A 290 17.04 -8.47 -3.32
CA GLU A 290 18.25 -7.96 -3.96
C GLU A 290 17.87 -6.73 -4.79
N ASN A 291 17.47 -5.66 -4.11
CA ASN A 291 17.35 -4.31 -4.64
C ASN A 291 18.06 -3.35 -3.71
N HIS A 292 18.53 -2.23 -4.23
CA HIS A 292 18.79 -1.08 -3.37
C HIS A 292 17.49 -0.29 -3.16
N ILE A 293 17.45 0.42 -2.06
CA ILE A 293 16.52 1.53 -1.84
C ILE A 293 17.37 2.79 -1.89
N LEU A 294 16.94 3.80 -2.63
CA LEU A 294 17.64 5.08 -2.73
C LEU A 294 16.72 6.22 -2.28
N PHE A 295 17.14 6.90 -1.21
CA PHE A 295 16.49 8.11 -0.71
C PHE A 295 17.01 9.35 -1.42
N LEU A 296 16.10 10.18 -1.92
CA LEU A 296 16.43 11.43 -2.61
C LEU A 296 16.45 12.67 -1.69
N ASP A 297 15.88 12.56 -0.51
CA ASP A 297 15.86 13.61 0.51
C ASP A 297 17.08 13.57 1.44
N PHE A 298 17.17 14.61 2.25
CA PHE A 298 18.21 14.83 3.25
C PHE A 298 17.70 14.62 4.69
N GLU A 299 16.52 14.00 4.87
CA GLU A 299 15.93 13.83 6.21
C GLU A 299 16.75 12.89 7.11
N GLN A 300 16.63 13.07 8.42
CA GLN A 300 17.45 12.41 9.44
C GLN A 300 17.12 10.90 9.65
N PRO A 301 18.08 10.10 10.14
CA PRO A 301 18.15 8.63 9.98
C PRO A 301 17.24 7.76 10.87
N HIS A 302 16.34 8.34 11.68
CA HIS A 302 15.75 7.58 12.79
C HIS A 302 14.88 6.38 12.38
N VAL A 303 14.47 6.26 11.11
CA VAL A 303 13.58 5.17 10.65
C VAL A 303 14.12 4.40 9.44
N ASP A 304 15.43 4.48 9.18
CA ASP A 304 16.09 3.58 8.22
C ASP A 304 16.06 2.11 8.70
N GLN A 305 15.71 1.88 9.97
CA GLN A 305 15.54 0.56 10.59
C GLN A 305 14.51 -0.32 9.92
N VAL A 306 13.58 0.16 9.08
CA VAL A 306 12.59 -0.72 8.42
C VAL A 306 12.94 -1.03 6.96
N SER A 307 13.98 -0.39 6.41
CA SER A 307 14.41 -0.61 5.03
C SER A 307 14.84 -2.07 4.77
N PHE A 308 15.38 -2.76 5.79
CA PHE A 308 15.80 -4.17 5.70
C PHE A 308 14.65 -5.14 5.34
N ILE A 309 13.40 -4.71 5.54
CA ILE A 309 12.22 -5.50 5.21
C ILE A 309 12.02 -5.55 3.69
N PHE A 310 12.46 -4.52 2.97
CA PHE A 310 12.30 -4.38 1.52
C PHE A 310 13.60 -4.60 0.75
N SER A 311 14.74 -4.63 1.43
CA SER A 311 16.04 -4.80 0.81
C SER A 311 16.98 -5.57 1.75
N ASN A 312 17.74 -6.52 1.22
CA ASN A 312 18.86 -7.12 1.95
C ASN A 312 20.17 -6.31 1.74
N LYS A 313 20.12 -5.22 0.97
CA LYS A 313 21.26 -4.33 0.72
C LYS A 313 21.17 -3.11 1.64
N PRO A 314 22.31 -2.47 1.97
CA PRO A 314 22.27 -1.18 2.64
C PRO A 314 21.48 -0.18 1.79
N ALA A 315 20.67 0.63 2.48
CA ALA A 315 19.98 1.74 1.85
C ALA A 315 21.00 2.75 1.33
N LEU A 316 20.73 3.30 0.16
CA LEU A 316 21.51 4.34 -0.48
C LEU A 316 20.82 5.69 -0.27
N GLN A 317 21.59 6.76 -0.34
CA GLN A 317 21.09 8.12 -0.27
C GLN A 317 21.84 9.02 -1.26
N LYS A 318 21.12 10.00 -1.79
CA LYS A 318 21.70 11.13 -2.53
C LYS A 318 22.42 12.04 -1.54
N CYS A 319 23.75 12.06 -1.58
CA CYS A 319 24.61 12.88 -0.74
C CYS A 319 25.12 14.11 -1.49
N VAL A 320 25.63 15.08 -0.74
CA VAL A 320 26.32 16.26 -1.30
C VAL A 320 27.58 16.56 -0.45
N ASN A 321 28.70 16.83 -1.11
CA ASN A 321 29.95 17.30 -0.50
C ASN A 321 30.59 18.44 -1.32
N GLU A 322 31.82 18.87 -0.99
CA GLU A 322 32.52 19.93 -1.74
C GLU A 322 32.64 19.65 -3.25
N ASN A 323 32.75 18.37 -3.63
CA ASN A 323 32.86 17.98 -5.03
C ASN A 323 31.50 17.85 -5.73
N GLY A 324 30.39 18.21 -5.08
CA GLY A 324 29.02 18.10 -5.60
C GLY A 324 28.23 16.88 -5.12
N THR A 325 27.21 16.51 -5.89
CA THR A 325 26.27 15.42 -5.57
C THR A 325 26.87 14.05 -5.88
N PHE A 326 26.59 13.06 -5.02
CA PHE A 326 26.94 11.66 -5.24
C PHE A 326 25.95 10.71 -4.59
N ILE A 327 26.06 9.42 -4.88
CA ILE A 327 25.32 8.38 -4.17
C ILE A 327 26.26 7.73 -3.16
N ALA A 328 25.81 7.49 -1.94
CA ALA A 328 26.50 6.63 -0.96
C ALA A 328 25.50 5.85 -0.12
N GLU A 329 25.99 5.05 0.81
CA GLU A 329 25.16 4.39 1.82
C GLU A 329 24.57 5.45 2.77
N ALA A 330 23.33 5.26 3.18
CA ALA A 330 22.66 6.12 4.15
C ALA A 330 23.15 5.79 5.58
N PRO A 331 23.26 6.78 6.50
CA PRO A 331 23.02 8.21 6.27
C PRO A 331 24.24 8.95 5.69
N CYS A 332 23.98 9.94 4.85
CA CYS A 332 25.02 10.87 4.40
C CYS A 332 25.35 11.93 5.46
N PHE A 333 26.62 12.30 5.58
CA PHE A 333 27.04 13.54 6.25
C PHE A 333 27.11 14.66 5.21
N PHE A 334 26.45 15.80 5.49
CA PHE A 334 26.30 16.89 4.53
C PHE A 334 27.40 17.94 4.67
N SER A 335 28.01 18.32 3.54
CA SER A 335 28.70 19.59 3.39
C SER A 335 28.19 20.30 2.13
N THR A 336 27.82 21.57 2.29
CA THR A 336 27.25 22.35 1.17
C THR A 336 28.36 22.72 0.19
N PRO A 337 28.28 22.34 -1.09
CA PRO A 337 29.29 22.69 -2.09
C PRO A 337 29.22 24.17 -2.41
N ARG A 338 30.35 24.74 -2.83
CA ARG A 338 30.37 26.07 -3.45
C ARG A 338 29.84 25.96 -4.88
N GLN A 339 28.99 26.91 -5.30
CA GLN A 339 28.40 26.91 -6.65
C GLN A 339 29.45 26.89 -7.77
N GLU A 340 30.58 27.59 -7.59
CA GLU A 340 31.68 27.64 -8.55
C GLU A 340 32.35 26.26 -8.78
N GLU A 341 32.37 25.40 -7.76
CA GLU A 341 32.92 24.04 -7.87
C GLU A 341 31.95 23.13 -8.63
N LEU A 342 30.65 23.22 -8.33
CA LEU A 342 29.58 22.53 -9.06
C LEU A 342 29.57 22.86 -10.55
N ASP A 343 29.89 24.09 -10.94
CA ASP A 343 29.93 24.47 -12.35
C ASP A 343 31.09 23.80 -13.10
N LYS A 344 32.24 23.62 -12.44
CA LYS A 344 33.46 23.01 -13.00
C LYS A 344 33.37 21.48 -13.10
N ILE A 345 32.99 20.80 -12.01
CA ILE A 345 32.98 19.33 -11.93
C ILE A 345 31.61 18.73 -12.22
N GLY A 346 30.57 19.56 -12.28
CA GLY A 346 29.18 19.14 -12.30
C GLY A 346 28.79 18.22 -13.45
N ASN A 347 29.46 18.33 -14.60
CA ASN A 347 29.19 17.50 -15.77
C ASN A 347 29.78 16.09 -15.67
N GLN A 348 30.63 15.82 -14.66
CA GLN A 348 31.15 14.47 -14.44
C GLN A 348 30.04 13.54 -13.96
N ILE A 349 30.02 12.33 -14.49
CA ILE A 349 29.09 11.28 -14.08
C ILE A 349 29.60 10.62 -12.82
N ASP A 350 28.76 10.57 -11.80
CA ASP A 350 29.09 9.99 -10.50
C ASP A 350 28.65 8.53 -10.39
N THR A 351 27.37 8.28 -10.65
CA THR A 351 26.79 6.96 -10.45
C THR A 351 25.90 6.63 -11.64
N CYS A 352 26.02 5.41 -12.17
CA CYS A 352 25.06 4.85 -13.10
C CYS A 352 24.36 3.64 -12.49
N PHE A 353 23.12 3.41 -12.90
CA PHE A 353 22.26 2.33 -12.43
C PHE A 353 21.84 1.47 -13.62
N SER A 354 21.91 0.15 -13.46
CA SER A 354 21.31 -0.78 -14.43
C SER A 354 19.81 -0.55 -14.56
N SER A 355 19.13 -0.34 -13.42
CA SER A 355 17.69 -0.15 -13.37
C SER A 355 17.26 0.70 -12.17
N VAL A 356 16.48 1.74 -12.43
CA VAL A 356 15.83 2.61 -11.45
C VAL A 356 14.32 2.50 -11.60
N LEU A 357 13.64 2.14 -10.52
CA LEU A 357 12.19 2.10 -10.43
C LEU A 357 11.74 3.25 -9.53
N THR A 358 10.84 4.09 -10.02
CA THR A 358 10.37 5.25 -9.27
C THR A 358 8.94 5.62 -9.64
N GLY A 359 8.24 6.32 -8.77
CA GLY A 359 6.86 6.71 -9.01
C GLY A 359 6.22 7.43 -7.85
N ASN A 360 5.06 8.02 -8.16
CA ASN A 360 4.31 8.80 -7.21
C ASN A 360 3.57 7.91 -6.23
N THR A 361 3.90 8.12 -4.96
CA THR A 361 3.37 7.38 -3.84
C THR A 361 1.99 7.89 -3.37
N GLY A 362 1.66 9.15 -3.63
CA GLY A 362 0.39 9.78 -3.28
C GLY A 362 -0.81 9.29 -4.09
N SER A 363 -0.56 8.67 -5.26
CA SER A 363 -1.62 8.07 -6.10
C SER A 363 -2.39 6.97 -5.39
N PHE A 364 -1.75 6.31 -4.41
CA PHE A 364 -2.38 5.26 -3.65
C PHE A 364 -3.53 5.81 -2.80
N PHE A 365 -3.31 6.93 -2.09
CA PHE A 365 -4.29 7.52 -1.17
C PHE A 365 -5.50 8.14 -1.87
N LYS A 366 -5.31 8.73 -3.04
CA LYS A 366 -6.42 9.40 -3.77
C LYS A 366 -7.32 8.43 -4.53
N HIS A 367 -6.81 7.25 -4.90
CA HIS A 367 -7.52 6.29 -5.75
C HIS A 367 -7.42 4.85 -5.21
N MET A 368 -7.60 4.73 -3.89
CA MET A 368 -7.61 3.49 -3.11
C MET A 368 -8.57 2.42 -3.67
N GLU A 369 -9.74 2.82 -4.17
CA GLU A 369 -10.86 1.94 -4.56
C GLU A 369 -10.50 0.86 -5.59
N ARG A 370 -9.48 1.09 -6.43
CA ARG A 370 -9.02 0.11 -7.45
C ARG A 370 -7.81 -0.70 -7.03
N ARG A 371 -7.34 -0.48 -5.81
CA ARG A 371 -6.06 -0.94 -5.27
C ARG A 371 -6.20 -1.57 -3.88
N ASP A 372 -7.43 -1.79 -3.46
CA ASP A 372 -7.84 -2.54 -2.27
C ASP A 372 -7.06 -3.86 -2.11
N HIS A 373 -6.83 -4.60 -3.20
CA HIS A 373 -6.08 -5.86 -3.20
C HIS A 373 -4.58 -5.72 -2.86
N ILE A 374 -3.98 -4.54 -3.00
CA ILE A 374 -2.56 -4.32 -2.72
C ILE A 374 -2.29 -4.29 -1.23
N LEU A 375 -3.20 -3.75 -0.42
CA LEU A 375 -3.01 -3.62 1.02
C LEU A 375 -2.91 -4.97 1.75
N PRO A 376 -3.80 -5.96 1.53
CA PRO A 376 -3.62 -7.29 2.05
C PRO A 376 -2.32 -7.95 1.60
N ALA A 377 -1.92 -7.75 0.34
CA ALA A 377 -0.66 -8.29 -0.18
C ALA A 377 0.56 -7.65 0.52
N PHE A 378 0.53 -6.33 0.70
CA PHE A 378 1.56 -5.57 1.41
C PHE A 378 1.67 -5.98 2.87
N ARG A 379 0.54 -6.06 3.58
CA ARG A 379 0.48 -6.54 4.97
C ARG A 379 1.07 -7.94 5.09
N ASN A 380 0.62 -8.87 4.26
CA ASN A 380 1.10 -10.26 4.30
C ASN A 380 2.59 -10.33 3.97
N TYR A 381 3.07 -9.49 3.04
CA TYR A 381 4.49 -9.32 2.78
C TYR A 381 5.22 -8.88 4.07
N LEU A 382 4.77 -7.82 4.75
CA LEU A 382 5.38 -7.35 6.00
C LEU A 382 5.42 -8.43 7.09
N LEU A 383 4.30 -9.11 7.36
CA LEU A 383 4.20 -10.14 8.41
C LEU A 383 5.16 -11.30 8.14
N ASN A 384 5.20 -11.80 6.90
CA ASN A 384 6.12 -12.86 6.50
C ASN A 384 7.58 -12.44 6.68
N ARG A 385 7.89 -11.16 6.41
CA ARG A 385 9.24 -10.62 6.51
C ARG A 385 9.71 -10.40 7.93
N LEU A 386 8.80 -10.02 8.80
CA LEU A 386 9.04 -9.89 10.23
C LEU A 386 9.00 -11.24 10.96
N LYS A 387 8.77 -12.34 10.22
CA LYS A 387 8.65 -13.71 10.77
C LYS A 387 7.58 -13.82 11.86
N ILE A 388 6.51 -13.04 11.74
CA ILE A 388 5.39 -13.10 12.67
C ILE A 388 4.50 -14.28 12.23
N PRO A 389 4.45 -15.37 12.99
CA PRO A 389 3.83 -16.60 12.52
C PRO A 389 2.32 -16.44 12.43
N TYR A 390 1.74 -16.88 11.31
CA TYR A 390 0.30 -16.80 11.08
C TYR A 390 -0.52 -17.59 12.13
N SER A 391 0.08 -18.64 12.70
CA SER A 391 -0.55 -19.47 13.73
C SER A 391 -0.96 -18.68 14.96
N LYS A 392 -0.20 -17.64 15.35
CA LYS A 392 -0.56 -16.74 16.46
C LYS A 392 -1.90 -16.03 16.22
N PHE A 393 -2.33 -15.90 14.96
CA PHE A 393 -3.58 -15.25 14.60
C PHE A 393 -4.78 -16.21 14.53
N LEU A 394 -4.52 -17.51 14.36
CA LEU A 394 -5.58 -18.53 14.27
C LEU A 394 -6.04 -19.00 15.66
N GLU A 395 -5.20 -18.83 16.67
CA GLU A 395 -5.61 -19.07 18.05
C GLU A 395 -6.68 -18.05 18.45
N ARG A 396 -7.91 -18.53 18.68
CA ARG A 396 -9.01 -17.69 19.15
C ARG A 396 -8.57 -17.03 20.44
N GLN A 397 -8.42 -15.72 20.39
CA GLN A 397 -8.08 -14.95 21.58
C GLN A 397 -9.26 -14.94 22.52
N LYS A 398 -9.04 -15.47 23.71
CA LYS A 398 -10.03 -15.49 24.79
C LYS A 398 -10.06 -14.18 25.56
N THR A 399 -9.17 -13.25 25.28
CA THR A 399 -9.18 -11.91 25.86
C THR A 399 -9.67 -10.92 24.81
N LEU A 400 -10.71 -10.16 25.14
CA LEU A 400 -11.16 -9.01 24.38
C LEU A 400 -10.26 -7.82 24.72
N VAL A 401 -9.39 -7.40 23.80
CA VAL A 401 -8.48 -6.26 24.00
C VAL A 401 -9.06 -5.01 23.35
N ILE A 402 -9.26 -3.96 24.15
CA ILE A 402 -9.73 -2.64 23.73
C ILE A 402 -8.63 -1.63 24.02
N ALA A 403 -8.10 -0.98 22.98
CA ALA A 403 -7.08 0.04 23.11
C ALA A 403 -7.63 1.43 22.75
N ILE A 404 -7.36 2.41 23.61
CA ILE A 404 -7.66 3.82 23.37
C ILE A 404 -6.34 4.55 23.15
N GLN A 405 -6.14 5.09 21.94
CA GLN A 405 -4.90 5.79 21.60
C GLN A 405 -4.75 7.08 22.41
N ASN A 406 -3.68 7.14 23.19
CA ASN A 406 -3.22 8.31 23.92
C ASN A 406 -2.07 8.96 23.15
N LYS A 407 -2.38 9.96 22.33
CA LYS A 407 -1.38 10.76 21.61
C LYS A 407 -0.85 11.88 22.53
N PRO A 408 0.42 12.29 22.40
CA PRO A 408 0.94 13.46 23.12
C PRO A 408 0.17 14.74 22.77
N LEU A 409 -0.37 15.44 23.77
CA LEU A 409 -1.17 16.67 23.58
C LEU A 409 -0.38 17.86 23.00
N HIS A 410 0.94 17.78 23.00
CA HIS A 410 1.84 18.83 22.51
C HIS A 410 2.31 18.61 21.08
N SER A 411 1.66 17.72 20.31
CA SER A 411 1.93 17.61 18.88
C SER A 411 1.58 18.91 18.13
N ASN A 412 2.29 19.15 17.02
CA ASN A 412 2.01 20.31 16.16
C ASN A 412 0.59 20.29 15.57
N ASN A 413 0.00 19.10 15.45
CA ASN A 413 -1.41 18.93 15.13
C ASN A 413 -2.17 18.76 16.45
N LYS A 414 -3.27 19.49 16.64
CA LYS A 414 -4.18 19.27 17.76
C LYS A 414 -5.26 18.30 17.28
N ASP A 415 -4.96 17.01 17.38
CA ASP A 415 -5.77 15.89 16.87
C ASP A 415 -5.76 14.71 17.86
N SER A 416 -5.72 14.99 19.17
CA SER A 416 -5.66 13.96 20.22
C SER A 416 -6.99 13.79 20.92
N ILE A 417 -7.31 12.56 21.36
CA ILE A 417 -8.39 12.36 22.33
C ILE A 417 -7.89 12.88 23.67
N ILE A 418 -8.47 13.96 24.18
CA ILE A 418 -7.93 14.63 25.37
C ILE A 418 -8.26 13.90 26.67
N ASN A 419 -9.36 13.16 26.71
CA ASN A 419 -9.89 12.51 27.91
C ASN A 419 -9.68 10.98 27.94
N VAL A 420 -8.59 10.48 27.35
CA VAL A 420 -8.29 9.03 27.30
C VAL A 420 -8.31 8.38 28.69
N ASP A 421 -7.72 9.03 29.70
CA ASP A 421 -7.69 8.47 31.06
C ASP A 421 -9.09 8.31 31.66
N GLN A 422 -10.01 9.25 31.36
CA GLN A 422 -11.41 9.15 31.80
C GLN A 422 -12.12 8.00 31.11
N ILE A 423 -11.93 7.85 29.79
CA ILE A 423 -12.51 6.76 28.99
C ILE A 423 -12.01 5.42 29.52
N VAL A 424 -10.69 5.25 29.67
CA VAL A 424 -10.09 3.99 30.16
C VAL A 424 -10.59 3.65 31.55
N THR A 425 -10.65 4.63 32.46
CA THR A 425 -11.17 4.43 33.82
C THR A 425 -12.63 3.98 33.80
N TYR A 426 -13.47 4.65 33.01
CA TYR A 426 -14.90 4.33 32.87
C TYR A 426 -15.11 2.91 32.32
N LEU A 427 -14.46 2.57 31.20
CA LEU A 427 -14.55 1.25 30.59
C LEU A 427 -14.01 0.15 31.52
N THR A 428 -12.94 0.42 32.27
CA THR A 428 -12.37 -0.53 33.23
C THR A 428 -13.34 -0.83 34.38
N GLN A 429 -14.03 0.19 34.90
CA GLN A 429 -15.05 0.02 35.94
C GLN A 429 -16.23 -0.83 35.46
N ARG A 430 -16.55 -0.78 34.16
CA ARG A 430 -17.67 -1.51 33.54
C ARG A 430 -17.25 -2.75 32.75
N LYS A 431 -15.99 -3.18 32.85
CA LYS A 431 -15.43 -4.24 32.01
C LYS A 431 -16.24 -5.56 32.08
N THR A 432 -16.75 -5.93 33.24
CA THR A 432 -17.58 -7.14 33.42
C THR A 432 -18.92 -7.02 32.70
N GLN A 433 -19.55 -5.84 32.74
CA GLN A 433 -20.77 -5.55 32.01
C GLN A 433 -20.51 -5.67 30.50
N ILE A 434 -19.48 -4.99 30.00
CA ILE A 434 -19.08 -5.03 28.58
C ILE A 434 -18.84 -6.47 28.12
N LEU A 435 -18.06 -7.24 28.89
CA LEU A 435 -17.76 -8.63 28.57
C LEU A 435 -19.02 -9.49 28.49
N ASN A 436 -19.93 -9.37 29.46
CA ASN A 436 -21.19 -10.11 29.48
C ASN A 436 -22.07 -9.77 28.28
N GLU A 437 -22.21 -8.48 27.95
CA GLU A 437 -23.01 -8.04 26.83
C GLU A 437 -22.40 -8.50 25.50
N VAL A 438 -21.09 -8.32 25.29
CA VAL A 438 -20.42 -8.81 24.07
C VAL A 438 -20.54 -10.34 23.94
N ASN A 439 -20.38 -11.08 25.03
CA ASN A 439 -20.48 -12.54 25.03
C ASN A 439 -21.90 -13.05 24.83
N HIS A 440 -22.92 -12.31 25.25
CA HIS A 440 -24.32 -12.65 25.00
C HIS A 440 -24.58 -12.85 23.50
N PHE A 441 -24.00 -12.00 22.66
CA PHE A 441 -24.13 -12.09 21.19
C PHE A 441 -23.09 -12.99 20.53
N ASN A 442 -21.91 -13.15 21.15
CA ASN A 442 -20.80 -13.90 20.56
C ASN A 442 -20.64 -15.34 21.10
N GLY A 443 -21.60 -15.82 21.91
CA GLY A 443 -21.60 -17.20 22.42
C GLY A 443 -20.44 -17.50 23.36
N ASN A 444 -20.15 -16.58 24.29
CA ASN A 444 -19.02 -16.69 25.24
C ASN A 444 -17.66 -16.84 24.55
N ALA A 445 -17.44 -16.09 23.48
CA ALA A 445 -16.18 -16.09 22.73
C ALA A 445 -14.98 -15.61 23.57
N TYR A 446 -15.21 -14.76 24.57
CA TYR A 446 -14.18 -14.16 25.41
C TYR A 446 -14.32 -14.58 26.88
N GLU A 447 -13.21 -14.92 27.53
CA GLU A 447 -13.12 -15.20 28.96
C GLU A 447 -12.72 -13.95 29.76
N ASN A 448 -11.94 -13.05 29.15
CA ASN A 448 -11.41 -11.84 29.80
C ASN A 448 -11.57 -10.62 28.91
N ILE A 449 -11.41 -9.44 29.50
CA ILE A 449 -11.36 -8.16 28.81
C ILE A 449 -10.19 -7.33 29.36
N GLU A 450 -9.44 -6.71 28.47
CA GLU A 450 -8.33 -5.82 28.78
C GLU A 450 -8.58 -4.45 28.14
N ILE A 451 -8.55 -3.39 28.96
CA ILE A 451 -8.71 -2.01 28.51
C ILE A 451 -7.34 -1.32 28.63
N VAL A 452 -6.80 -0.87 27.51
CA VAL A 452 -5.43 -0.36 27.42
C VAL A 452 -5.43 1.14 27.10
N ASN A 453 -4.78 1.91 27.97
CA ASN A 453 -4.36 3.27 27.67
C ASN A 453 -3.12 3.22 26.78
N PHE A 454 -3.32 3.35 25.47
CA PHE A 454 -2.35 2.93 24.49
C PHE A 454 -1.45 4.08 24.03
N LYS A 455 -0.17 4.01 24.37
CA LYS A 455 0.88 4.95 23.93
C LYS A 455 1.78 4.25 22.92
N LEU A 456 1.75 4.70 21.67
CA LEU A 456 2.45 4.00 20.58
C LEU A 456 3.96 4.23 20.69
N GLU A 457 4.35 5.43 21.11
CA GLU A 457 5.73 5.88 21.26
C GLU A 457 6.53 5.16 22.35
N SER A 458 5.85 4.46 23.28
CA SER A 458 6.50 3.69 24.34
C SER A 458 6.85 2.24 23.94
N MET A 459 6.53 1.82 22.72
CA MET A 459 6.74 0.44 22.25
C MET A 459 7.78 0.39 21.13
N SER A 460 8.59 -0.66 21.11
CA SER A 460 9.42 -1.00 19.96
C SER A 460 8.57 -1.41 18.76
N LEU A 461 9.16 -1.40 17.56
CA LEU A 461 8.46 -1.81 16.35
C LEU A 461 7.83 -3.21 16.44
N ALA A 462 8.58 -4.19 16.95
CA ALA A 462 8.10 -5.56 17.05
C ALA A 462 6.91 -5.66 18.02
N GLU A 463 6.98 -4.98 19.17
CA GLU A 463 5.90 -4.92 20.15
C GLU A 463 4.66 -4.24 19.60
N GLN A 464 4.82 -3.14 18.84
CA GLN A 464 3.69 -2.47 18.20
C GLN A 464 2.96 -3.43 17.26
N ILE A 465 3.68 -4.11 16.36
CA ILE A 465 3.03 -5.02 15.41
C ILE A 465 2.40 -6.21 16.13
N GLU A 466 3.09 -6.80 17.11
CA GLU A 466 2.53 -7.91 17.89
C GLU A 466 1.26 -7.48 18.65
N PHE A 467 1.26 -6.32 19.30
CA PHE A 467 0.09 -5.78 19.99
C PHE A 467 -1.11 -5.58 19.05
N PHE A 468 -0.90 -4.97 17.88
CA PHE A 468 -1.99 -4.77 16.93
C PHE A 468 -2.55 -6.09 16.39
N THR A 469 -1.76 -7.16 16.35
CA THR A 469 -2.26 -8.47 15.90
C THR A 469 -3.25 -9.12 16.88
N THR A 470 -3.20 -8.74 18.16
CA THR A 470 -4.10 -9.23 19.21
C THR A 470 -5.27 -8.29 19.48
N LEU A 471 -5.27 -7.10 18.86
CA LEU A 471 -6.21 -6.05 19.17
C LEU A 471 -7.59 -6.31 18.57
N ASN A 472 -8.65 -6.25 19.38
CA ASN A 472 -10.04 -6.39 18.92
C ASN A 472 -10.68 -5.04 18.62
N VAL A 473 -10.49 -4.05 19.49
CA VAL A 473 -11.07 -2.72 19.34
C VAL A 473 -9.97 -1.67 19.45
N TYR A 474 -9.87 -0.81 18.43
CA TYR A 474 -8.93 0.30 18.42
C TYR A 474 -9.66 1.63 18.29
N VAL A 475 -9.61 2.47 19.32
CA VAL A 475 -10.17 3.82 19.29
C VAL A 475 -9.05 4.81 19.05
N THR A 476 -9.10 5.56 17.96
CA THR A 476 -8.02 6.44 17.53
C THR A 476 -8.52 7.62 16.71
N THR A 477 -7.77 8.72 16.69
CA THR A 477 -8.05 9.88 15.85
C THR A 477 -7.39 9.75 14.47
N GLN A 478 -7.57 10.76 13.62
CA GLN A 478 -6.94 10.81 12.31
C GLN A 478 -5.48 11.18 12.43
N GLY A 479 -4.60 10.21 12.26
CA GLY A 479 -3.17 10.46 12.14
C GLY A 479 -2.45 9.14 11.96
N SER A 480 -1.15 9.16 11.76
CA SER A 480 -0.41 7.97 11.37
C SER A 480 -0.48 6.79 12.35
N ALA A 481 -0.78 7.01 13.63
CA ALA A 481 -1.07 5.91 14.57
C ALA A 481 -2.29 5.06 14.13
N SER A 482 -3.24 5.64 13.40
CA SER A 482 -4.40 4.94 12.86
C SER A 482 -4.00 3.87 11.86
N TYR A 483 -2.92 4.09 11.09
CA TYR A 483 -2.43 3.19 10.04
C TYR A 483 -1.96 1.83 10.57
N MET A 484 -1.65 1.75 11.87
CA MET A 484 -1.30 0.49 12.52
C MET A 484 -2.46 -0.51 12.55
N SER A 485 -3.70 -0.06 12.32
CA SER A 485 -4.86 -0.95 12.16
C SER A 485 -4.71 -1.91 10.97
N LEU A 486 -3.79 -1.65 10.03
CA LEU A 486 -3.41 -2.62 9.00
C LEU A 486 -3.03 -3.98 9.60
N PHE A 487 -2.44 -4.01 10.79
CA PHE A 487 -1.98 -5.24 11.45
C PHE A 487 -3.05 -5.93 12.33
N MET A 488 -4.25 -5.35 12.47
CA MET A 488 -5.35 -5.96 13.22
C MET A 488 -5.88 -7.19 12.48
N TYR A 489 -5.41 -8.38 12.87
CA TYR A 489 -5.64 -9.60 12.10
C TYR A 489 -6.97 -10.31 12.46
N ASN A 490 -7.59 -9.92 13.57
CA ASN A 490 -8.86 -10.50 13.98
C ASN A 490 -9.94 -10.15 12.93
N PRO A 491 -10.66 -11.12 12.34
CA PRO A 491 -11.72 -10.84 11.36
C PRO A 491 -12.90 -10.03 11.93
N ASN A 492 -12.99 -9.92 13.25
CA ASN A 492 -13.98 -9.09 13.96
C ASN A 492 -13.36 -7.82 14.54
N ALA A 493 -12.13 -7.47 14.13
CA ALA A 493 -11.49 -6.24 14.57
C ALA A 493 -12.35 -5.03 14.22
N VAL A 494 -12.50 -4.12 15.18
CA VAL A 494 -13.21 -2.87 15.04
C VAL A 494 -12.24 -1.73 15.26
N MET A 495 -12.29 -0.75 14.39
CA MET A 495 -11.61 0.52 14.58
C MET A 495 -12.66 1.61 14.70
N ILE A 496 -12.71 2.26 15.85
CA ILE A 496 -13.55 3.44 16.07
C ILE A 496 -12.70 4.66 15.75
N TYR A 497 -13.09 5.37 14.69
CA TYR A 497 -12.32 6.45 14.11
C TYR A 497 -12.91 7.79 14.53
N VAL A 498 -12.16 8.52 15.35
CA VAL A 498 -12.54 9.84 15.85
C VAL A 498 -12.20 10.89 14.79
N PRO A 499 -13.14 11.76 14.38
CA PRO A 499 -12.89 12.75 13.35
C PRO A 499 -11.90 13.80 13.84
N PHE A 500 -11.22 14.51 12.93
CA PHE A 500 -10.57 15.76 13.33
C PHE A 500 -11.59 16.89 13.28
N CYS A 501 -11.41 17.90 14.13
CA CYS A 501 -12.31 19.05 14.19
C CYS A 501 -11.56 20.38 14.00
N LEU A 502 -12.30 21.38 13.51
CA LEU A 502 -11.83 22.73 13.28
C LEU A 502 -12.38 23.67 14.37
N LYS A 503 -11.50 24.35 15.11
CA LYS A 503 -11.82 25.29 16.18
C LYS A 503 -12.69 26.44 15.69
N GLU A 504 -12.35 27.04 14.56
CA GLU A 504 -13.03 28.25 14.06
C GLU A 504 -14.49 27.98 13.67
N THR A 505 -14.77 26.82 13.10
CA THR A 505 -16.10 26.47 12.56
C THR A 505 -16.86 25.46 13.42
N LEU A 506 -16.18 24.80 14.37
CA LEU A 506 -16.68 23.65 15.13
C LEU A 506 -17.21 22.53 14.20
N MET A 507 -16.60 22.40 13.03
CA MET A 507 -16.93 21.38 12.06
C MET A 507 -15.87 20.28 12.07
N CYS A 508 -16.30 19.04 11.92
CA CYS A 508 -15.41 17.88 11.88
C CYS A 508 -15.48 17.16 10.54
N SER A 509 -14.42 16.46 10.17
CA SER A 509 -14.34 15.68 8.94
C SER A 509 -13.52 14.41 9.15
N ASP A 510 -13.81 13.39 8.36
CA ASP A 510 -13.08 12.13 8.26
C ASP A 510 -12.55 11.80 6.88
N VAL A 511 -12.09 12.81 6.15
CA VAL A 511 -11.53 12.66 4.79
C VAL A 511 -10.49 11.52 4.67
N ASN A 512 -9.69 11.25 5.71
CA ASN A 512 -8.65 10.22 5.68
C ASN A 512 -9.18 8.79 5.95
N ILE A 513 -10.47 8.62 6.28
CA ILE A 513 -11.08 7.30 6.56
C ILE A 513 -11.03 6.38 5.35
N ARG A 514 -11.03 6.94 4.13
CA ARG A 514 -10.99 6.19 2.86
C ARG A 514 -9.82 5.21 2.75
N VAL A 515 -8.70 5.54 3.40
CA VAL A 515 -7.55 4.64 3.51
C VAL A 515 -7.93 3.38 4.30
N HIS A 516 -8.56 3.58 5.45
CA HIS A 516 -8.95 2.51 6.37
C HIS A 516 -10.11 1.68 5.84
N GLU A 517 -11.03 2.27 5.07
CA GLU A 517 -12.14 1.55 4.44
C GLU A 517 -11.67 0.46 3.46
N THR A 518 -10.44 0.55 2.96
CA THR A 518 -9.85 -0.52 2.14
C THR A 518 -9.27 -1.68 2.94
N PHE A 519 -9.19 -1.57 4.27
CA PHE A 519 -8.70 -2.63 5.13
C PHE A 519 -9.80 -3.68 5.31
N SER A 520 -9.80 -4.69 4.42
CA SER A 520 -10.75 -5.82 4.47
C SER A 520 -10.80 -6.60 5.81
N ASN A 521 -9.81 -6.43 6.68
CA ASN A 521 -9.68 -7.10 7.97
C ASN A 521 -10.25 -6.31 9.16
N VAL A 522 -10.59 -5.04 8.99
CA VAL A 522 -11.04 -4.19 10.10
C VAL A 522 -12.33 -3.52 9.70
N ARG A 523 -13.35 -3.63 10.55
CA ARG A 523 -14.56 -2.84 10.40
C ARG A 523 -14.32 -1.46 10.99
N ILE A 524 -14.51 -0.42 10.17
CA ILE A 524 -14.33 0.96 10.59
C ILE A 524 -15.67 1.55 11.00
N ILE A 525 -15.71 2.20 12.16
CA ILE A 525 -16.87 2.91 12.69
C ILE A 525 -16.46 4.38 12.86
N SER A 526 -16.97 5.26 12.00
CA SER A 526 -16.67 6.69 12.08
C SER A 526 -17.53 7.40 13.11
N LEU A 527 -16.92 8.14 14.03
CA LEU A 527 -17.68 9.03 14.92
C LEU A 527 -18.24 10.26 14.19
N MET A 528 -17.98 10.45 12.88
CA MET A 528 -18.75 11.40 12.08
C MET A 528 -20.25 11.09 12.07
N ASN A 529 -20.64 9.82 12.21
CA ASN A 529 -22.04 9.40 12.34
C ASN A 529 -22.56 9.50 13.79
N HIS A 530 -21.67 9.82 14.74
CA HIS A 530 -21.93 9.87 16.17
C HIS A 530 -21.38 11.17 16.79
N LEU A 531 -21.46 12.31 16.09
CA LEU A 531 -20.89 13.58 16.54
C LEU A 531 -21.47 14.10 17.87
N HIS A 532 -22.62 13.60 18.30
CA HIS A 532 -23.16 13.87 19.64
C HIS A 532 -22.25 13.34 20.76
N LEU A 533 -21.36 12.39 20.45
CA LEU A 533 -20.34 11.85 21.37
C LEU A 533 -19.04 12.66 21.35
N VAL A 534 -18.89 13.64 20.45
CA VAL A 534 -17.63 14.34 20.22
C VAL A 534 -17.76 15.82 20.60
N GLN A 535 -16.76 16.33 21.30
CA GLN A 535 -16.59 17.76 21.55
C GLN A 535 -15.20 18.21 21.08
N CYS A 536 -15.11 19.45 20.58
CA CYS A 536 -13.86 20.12 20.24
C CYS A 536 -13.35 20.88 21.47
N VAL A 537 -12.08 20.66 21.85
CA VAL A 537 -11.43 21.24 23.03
C VAL A 537 -10.16 21.99 22.59
N THR A 538 -10.11 23.29 22.84
CA THR A 538 -9.06 24.17 22.30
C THR A 538 -7.79 24.23 23.13
N GLU A 539 -7.91 24.02 24.44
CA GLU A 539 -6.78 23.97 25.36
C GLU A 539 -6.24 22.53 25.55
N ASN A 540 -4.99 22.43 25.97
CA ASN A 540 -4.35 21.15 26.32
C ASN A 540 -4.71 20.73 27.77
N SER A 541 -5.99 20.77 28.13
CA SER A 541 -6.48 20.40 29.46
C SER A 541 -7.79 19.61 29.38
N VAL A 542 -7.90 18.54 30.18
CA VAL A 542 -9.14 17.76 30.28
C VAL A 542 -10.27 18.56 30.92
N GLN A 543 -9.94 19.57 31.74
CA GLN A 543 -10.89 20.45 32.44
C GLN A 543 -11.38 21.62 31.58
N ALA A 544 -10.77 21.81 30.40
CA ALA A 544 -11.15 22.84 29.44
C ALA A 544 -12.62 22.72 29.02
N GLN A 545 -13.19 23.83 28.54
CA GLN A 545 -14.53 23.80 27.98
C GLN A 545 -14.52 23.01 26.66
N GLY A 546 -15.45 22.06 26.52
CA GLY A 546 -15.69 21.35 25.27
C GLY A 546 -16.85 21.97 24.52
N PHE A 547 -16.71 22.10 23.21
CA PHE A 547 -17.74 22.66 22.34
C PHE A 547 -18.37 21.56 21.48
N PRO A 548 -19.71 21.51 21.37
CA PRO A 548 -20.37 20.56 20.48
C PRO A 548 -20.01 20.87 19.02
N VAL A 549 -19.93 19.83 18.20
CA VAL A 549 -19.45 19.91 16.82
C VAL A 549 -20.52 19.50 15.81
N LYS A 550 -20.28 19.83 14.54
CA LYS A 550 -21.16 19.51 13.40
C LYS A 550 -20.35 18.91 12.24
N PRO A 551 -20.99 18.22 11.28
CA PRO A 551 -20.26 17.71 10.13
C PRO A 551 -19.80 18.85 9.21
N LEU A 552 -18.61 18.69 8.62
CA LEU A 552 -18.12 19.57 7.57
C LEU A 552 -18.84 19.25 6.24
N ASN A 553 -19.54 20.25 5.68
CA ASN A 553 -20.37 20.07 4.49
C ASN A 553 -19.59 20.11 3.15
N PHE A 554 -18.27 20.26 3.19
CA PHE A 554 -17.42 20.32 2.01
C PHE A 554 -16.09 19.59 2.28
N THR A 555 -15.52 19.00 1.24
CA THR A 555 -14.23 18.29 1.32
C THR A 555 -13.14 19.22 0.81
N PHE A 556 -12.35 19.78 1.72
CA PHE A 556 -11.05 20.35 1.35
C PHE A 556 -9.97 19.30 1.55
N THR A 557 -9.02 19.21 0.62
CA THR A 557 -8.02 18.13 0.58
C THR A 557 -6.86 18.31 1.55
N ASP A 558 -6.71 19.47 2.21
CA ASP A 558 -5.44 19.85 2.85
C ASP A 558 -5.56 20.43 4.27
N PHE A 559 -6.68 20.25 4.97
CA PHE A 559 -6.82 20.72 6.35
C PHE A 559 -6.33 19.70 7.38
N LYS A 560 -5.74 20.23 8.44
CA LYS A 560 -5.43 19.51 9.68
C LYS A 560 -6.35 20.04 10.78
N GLY A 561 -6.76 19.17 11.70
CA GLY A 561 -7.48 19.60 12.90
C GLY A 561 -6.63 20.55 13.77
N ASP A 562 -7.30 21.50 14.42
CA ASP A 562 -6.69 22.50 15.30
C ASP A 562 -7.36 22.57 16.68
N CYS A 563 -8.13 21.54 17.05
CA CYS A 563 -8.59 21.28 18.42
C CYS A 563 -8.56 19.79 18.76
N HIS A 564 -8.35 19.48 20.03
CA HIS A 564 -8.42 18.11 20.53
C HIS A 564 -9.86 17.64 20.61
N GLU A 565 -10.07 16.34 20.51
CA GLU A 565 -11.37 15.74 20.64
C GLU A 565 -11.60 15.21 22.06
N ARG A 566 -12.73 15.56 22.66
CA ARG A 566 -13.24 14.89 23.86
C ARG A 566 -14.35 13.94 23.44
N VAL A 567 -14.24 12.67 23.83
CA VAL A 567 -15.22 11.65 23.49
C VAL A 567 -16.00 11.25 24.73
N ASP A 568 -17.33 11.19 24.63
CA ASP A 568 -18.20 10.76 25.71
C ASP A 568 -17.96 9.26 26.07
N PRO A 569 -17.53 8.93 27.31
CA PRO A 569 -17.19 7.55 27.68
C PRO A 569 -18.38 6.58 27.63
N GLU A 570 -19.58 7.05 28.00
CA GLU A 570 -20.78 6.21 28.05
C GLU A 570 -21.26 5.84 26.65
N GLY A 571 -21.48 6.82 25.77
CA GLY A 571 -21.86 6.52 24.40
C GLY A 571 -20.77 5.78 23.62
N LEU A 572 -19.48 5.95 23.96
CA LEU A 572 -18.41 5.14 23.39
C LEU A 572 -18.50 3.67 23.84
N GLN A 573 -18.83 3.39 25.10
CA GLN A 573 -19.08 2.01 25.57
C GLN A 573 -20.19 1.36 24.75
N ASP A 574 -21.33 2.04 24.62
CA ASP A 574 -22.49 1.53 23.89
C ASP A 574 -22.12 1.24 22.43
N LEU A 575 -21.37 2.15 21.79
CA LEU A 575 -20.89 1.98 20.42
C LEU A 575 -19.93 0.80 20.28
N ILE A 576 -19.04 0.57 21.25
CA ILE A 576 -18.14 -0.59 21.26
C ILE A 576 -18.95 -1.88 21.31
N ILE A 577 -19.92 -1.98 22.22
CA ILE A 577 -20.76 -3.16 22.40
C ILE A 577 -21.57 -3.42 21.13
N GLN A 578 -22.26 -2.39 20.63
CA GLN A 578 -23.03 -2.45 19.39
C GLN A 578 -22.15 -2.87 18.21
N SER A 579 -20.94 -2.33 18.11
CA SER A 579 -20.03 -2.71 17.04
C SER A 579 -19.69 -4.19 17.16
N LEU A 580 -19.28 -4.68 18.32
CA LEU A 580 -18.89 -6.10 18.49
C LEU A 580 -20.05 -7.10 18.36
N GLN A 581 -21.30 -6.64 18.29
CA GLN A 581 -22.44 -7.46 17.88
C GLN A 581 -22.31 -7.72 16.37
N ARG A 582 -22.10 -8.99 15.97
CA ARG A 582 -22.18 -9.36 14.56
C ARG A 582 -23.64 -9.25 14.11
N GLU A 583 -23.89 -8.57 13.00
CA GLU A 583 -24.95 -9.00 12.09
C GLU A 583 -24.43 -10.29 11.44
N LEU A 584 -24.90 -11.44 11.92
CA LEU A 584 -24.51 -12.77 11.45
C LEU A 584 -25.18 -13.15 10.12
#